data_AF-A0A380EAK4-F1
#
_entry.id   AF-A0A380EAK4-F1
#
_cell.length_a   1.000
_cell.length_b   1.000
_cell.length_c   1.000
_cell.angle_alpha   90.00
_cell.angle_beta   90.00
_cell.angle_gamma   90.00
#
_symmetry.space_group_name_H-M   'P 1'
#
loop_
_entity.id
_entity.type
_entity.pdbx_description
1 polymer ?
#
loop_
_entity_poly.entity_id
_entity_poly.type
_entity_poly.pdbx_seq_one_letter_code
_entity_poly.pdbx_strand_id
1 'polypeptide(L)'
;MYPIKNLEDLYDKEGYRDDEFDKNDKGTWIIGSEMVVQPKGERMKSKGMVLYMNRNTKTTTGKYIVSETLHDEDGRPKSKDKEYPVKMVDNKIIPTKGIKDENIKKEIENFKFFAQYGSFKDLSKYKDGDISYNPEVPSYSAKYQ
;
A
#
# COMPACT_ATOMS: atom_id res chain seq x y z
N MET A 1 -14.61 -1.44 -2.26
CA MET A 1 -13.42 -2.20 -1.77
C MET A 1 -13.13 -2.01 -0.28
N TYR A 2 -13.76 -1.06 0.43
CA TYR A 2 -13.45 -0.80 1.83
C TYR A 2 -14.67 -1.14 2.71
N PRO A 3 -14.55 -1.93 3.80
CA PRO A 3 -13.37 -2.73 4.19
C PRO A 3 -13.32 -4.12 3.51
N ILE A 4 -12.12 -4.68 3.34
CA ILE A 4 -11.85 -6.10 3.05
C ILE A 4 -11.06 -6.67 4.22
N LYS A 5 -11.77 -7.21 5.22
CA LYS A 5 -11.17 -7.68 6.48
C LYS A 5 -10.20 -8.84 6.27
N ASN A 6 -10.57 -9.79 5.41
CA ASN A 6 -9.73 -10.89 4.97
C ASN A 6 -9.13 -10.58 3.60
N LEU A 7 -7.82 -10.36 3.54
CA LEU A 7 -7.17 -10.03 2.27
C LEU A 7 -7.23 -11.20 1.27
N GLU A 8 -7.31 -12.45 1.74
CA GLU A 8 -7.41 -13.61 0.84
C GLU A 8 -8.67 -13.61 -0.02
N ASP A 9 -9.71 -12.86 0.38
CA ASP A 9 -10.90 -12.62 -0.45
C ASP A 9 -10.52 -11.97 -1.80
N LEU A 10 -9.35 -11.32 -1.92
CA LEU A 10 -8.85 -10.75 -3.16
C LEU A 10 -8.41 -11.82 -4.17
N TYR A 11 -8.06 -13.04 -3.75
CA TYR A 11 -7.72 -14.11 -4.71
C TYR A 11 -8.90 -14.42 -5.65
N ASP A 12 -10.12 -14.34 -5.13
CA ASP A 12 -11.35 -14.67 -5.84
C ASP A 12 -12.08 -13.42 -6.37
N LYS A 13 -11.54 -12.21 -6.17
CA LYS A 13 -12.10 -10.97 -6.73
C LYS A 13 -11.44 -10.59 -8.04
N GLU A 14 -12.25 -10.39 -9.06
CA GLU A 14 -11.82 -9.86 -10.35
C GLU A 14 -11.91 -8.34 -10.39
N GLY A 15 -10.85 -7.69 -10.89
CA GLY A 15 -10.83 -6.25 -11.18
C GLY A 15 -11.22 -5.97 -12.63
N TYR A 16 -11.01 -4.73 -13.06
CA TYR A 16 -11.09 -4.38 -14.48
C TYR A 16 -10.02 -5.14 -15.28
N ARG A 17 -10.35 -5.54 -16.50
CA ARG A 17 -9.47 -6.24 -17.43
C ARG A 17 -9.55 -5.58 -18.80
N ASP A 18 -8.40 -5.44 -19.42
CA ASP A 18 -8.19 -4.92 -20.77
C ASP A 18 -7.26 -5.85 -21.56
N ASP A 19 -6.83 -5.41 -22.75
CA ASP A 19 -6.02 -6.20 -23.67
C ASP A 19 -4.56 -6.40 -23.19
N GLU A 20 -4.15 -5.77 -22.08
CA GLU A 20 -2.84 -5.98 -21.46
C GLU A 20 -2.77 -7.28 -20.64
N PHE A 21 -3.93 -7.93 -20.40
CA PHE A 21 -3.97 -9.24 -19.73
C PHE A 21 -3.93 -10.38 -20.73
N ASP A 22 -2.96 -11.29 -20.54
CA ASP A 22 -3.00 -12.59 -21.18
C ASP A 22 -4.32 -13.32 -20.86
N LYS A 23 -4.81 -14.08 -21.84
CA LYS A 23 -6.11 -14.80 -21.76
C LYS A 23 -6.29 -15.62 -20.48
N ASN A 24 -5.20 -16.22 -19.99
CA ASN A 24 -5.20 -17.09 -18.81
C ASN A 24 -4.68 -16.38 -17.55
N ASP A 25 -4.19 -15.15 -17.65
CA ASP A 25 -3.74 -14.39 -16.49
C ASP A 25 -4.95 -13.86 -15.73
N LYS A 26 -5.14 -14.34 -14.50
CA LYS A 26 -6.17 -13.88 -13.58
C LYS A 26 -5.82 -12.53 -12.94
N GLY A 27 -4.60 -12.05 -13.10
CA GLY A 27 -4.11 -10.80 -12.55
C GLY A 27 -3.58 -10.89 -11.13
N THR A 28 -2.99 -9.78 -10.69
CA THR A 28 -2.40 -9.64 -9.35
C THR A 28 -2.98 -8.39 -8.70
N TRP A 29 -3.53 -8.53 -7.49
CA TRP A 29 -3.86 -7.38 -6.67
C TRP A 29 -2.59 -6.85 -6.01
N ILE A 30 -2.32 -5.56 -6.16
CA ILE A 30 -1.27 -4.87 -5.42
C ILE A 30 -1.95 -4.03 -4.35
N ILE A 31 -1.62 -4.28 -3.09
CA ILE A 31 -2.14 -3.50 -1.97
C ILE A 31 -0.97 -2.85 -1.24
N GLY A 32 -1.05 -1.52 -1.10
CA GLY A 32 -0.06 -0.69 -0.42
C GLY A 32 -0.72 0.14 0.68
N SER A 33 -0.05 0.29 1.81
CA SER A 33 -0.41 1.29 2.81
C SER A 33 0.87 1.85 3.41
N GLU A 34 0.98 3.17 3.45
CA GLU A 34 2.15 3.89 3.93
C GLU A 34 1.72 5.05 4.82
N MET A 35 2.44 5.23 5.92
CA MET A 35 2.37 6.42 6.75
C MET A 35 3.65 7.22 6.55
N VAL A 36 3.51 8.48 6.15
CA VAL A 36 4.61 9.44 6.01
C VAL A 36 4.46 10.52 7.08
N VAL A 37 5.51 10.73 7.87
CA VAL A 37 5.56 11.74 8.92
C VAL A 37 6.76 12.64 8.68
N GLN A 38 6.50 13.93 8.49
CA GLN A 38 7.53 14.95 8.32
C GLN A 38 7.19 16.19 9.15
N PRO A 39 7.65 16.25 10.40
CA PRO A 39 7.56 17.47 11.19
C PRO A 39 8.41 18.58 10.56
N LYS A 40 7.99 19.84 10.75
CA LYS A 40 8.72 20.99 10.20
C LYS A 40 10.13 21.05 10.79
N GLY A 41 11.14 21.01 9.92
CA GLY A 41 12.56 21.04 10.31
C GLY A 41 13.13 19.68 10.73
N GLU A 42 12.33 18.61 10.70
CA GLU A 42 12.79 17.25 10.96
C GLU A 42 12.88 16.43 9.66
N ARG A 43 13.49 15.25 9.78
CA ARG A 43 13.59 14.29 8.68
C ARG A 43 12.24 13.68 8.38
N MET A 44 11.96 13.47 7.09
CA MET A 44 10.80 12.70 6.67
C MET A 44 11.07 11.22 7.00
N LYS A 45 10.13 10.60 7.69
CA LYS A 45 10.15 9.17 7.99
C LYS A 45 8.90 8.53 7.42
N SER A 46 9.05 7.40 6.75
CA SER A 46 7.91 6.61 6.32
C SER A 46 8.02 5.15 6.73
N LYS A 47 6.86 4.56 6.98
CA LYS A 47 6.69 3.14 7.26
C LYS A 47 5.49 2.65 6.48
N GLY A 48 5.66 1.57 5.74
CA GLY A 48 4.58 1.03 4.93
C GLY A 48 4.80 -0.42 4.54
N MET A 49 3.77 -1.03 3.96
CA MET A 49 3.85 -2.37 3.40
C MET A 49 3.22 -2.39 2.03
N VAL A 50 3.79 -3.21 1.15
CA VAL A 50 3.18 -3.60 -0.13
C VAL A 50 3.08 -5.13 -0.18
N LEU A 51 1.92 -5.63 -0.61
CA LEU A 51 1.70 -7.05 -0.94
C LEU A 51 1.29 -7.17 -2.40
N TYR A 52 1.80 -8.21 -3.05
CA TYR A 52 1.47 -8.68 -4.39
C TYR A 52 0.71 -9.99 -4.25
N MET A 53 -0.61 -9.94 -4.48
CA MET A 53 -1.52 -11.05 -4.28
C MET A 53 -1.86 -11.68 -5.64
N ASN A 54 -1.11 -12.72 -6.00
CA ASN A 54 -1.24 -13.34 -7.31
C ASN A 54 -2.46 -14.28 -7.34
N ARG A 55 -3.47 -13.97 -8.17
CA ARG A 55 -4.69 -14.77 -8.30
C ARG A 55 -4.47 -16.09 -9.03
N ASN A 56 -3.40 -16.21 -9.83
CA ASN A 56 -3.07 -17.42 -10.56
C ASN A 56 -2.56 -18.53 -9.64
N THR A 57 -1.64 -18.17 -8.74
CA THR A 57 -1.00 -19.12 -7.81
C THR A 57 -1.67 -19.15 -6.44
N LYS A 58 -2.56 -18.18 -6.15
CA LYS A 58 -3.12 -17.93 -4.82
C LYS A 58 -2.04 -17.79 -3.75
N THR A 59 -0.94 -17.12 -4.10
CA THR A 59 0.16 -16.82 -3.19
C THR A 59 0.35 -15.32 -3.06
N THR A 60 0.73 -14.87 -1.86
CA THR A 60 1.03 -13.47 -1.60
C THR A 60 2.44 -13.29 -1.06
N THR A 61 3.19 -12.42 -1.73
CA THR A 61 4.53 -11.98 -1.31
C THR A 61 4.54 -10.47 -1.19
N GLY A 62 5.50 -9.91 -0.46
CA GLY A 62 5.64 -8.47 -0.40
C GLY A 62 6.82 -8.02 0.43
N LYS A 63 6.79 -6.75 0.82
CA LYS A 63 7.81 -6.15 1.67
C LYS A 63 7.22 -5.09 2.58
N TYR A 64 7.74 -5.05 3.80
CA TYR A 64 7.61 -3.93 4.71
C TYR A 64 8.80 -2.99 4.48
N ILE A 65 8.55 -1.68 4.40
CA ILE A 65 9.51 -0.67 4.02
C ILE A 65 9.56 0.37 5.15
N VAL A 66 10.77 0.66 5.62
CA VAL A 66 11.06 1.77 6.52
C VAL A 66 12.00 2.71 5.78
N SER A 67 11.56 3.95 5.53
CA SER A 67 12.36 4.97 4.85
C SER A 67 12.65 6.13 5.79
N GLU A 68 13.86 6.66 5.72
CA GLU A 68 14.23 7.96 6.29
C GLU A 68 14.85 8.81 5.18
N THR A 69 14.20 9.93 4.85
CA THR A 69 14.67 10.86 3.82
C THR A 69 15.23 12.13 4.44
N LEU A 70 16.50 12.38 4.11
CA LEU A 70 17.25 13.59 4.41
C LEU A 70 17.29 14.50 3.17
N HIS A 71 17.45 15.81 3.36
CA HIS A 71 17.86 16.70 2.28
C HIS A 71 19.31 17.10 2.54
N ASP A 72 20.18 17.05 1.52
CA ASP A 72 21.53 17.58 1.64
C ASP A 72 21.55 19.12 1.54
N GLU A 73 22.75 19.72 1.60
CA GLU A 73 22.94 21.18 1.58
C GLU A 73 22.39 21.84 0.30
N ASP A 74 22.33 21.09 -0.81
CA ASP A 74 21.74 21.52 -2.09
C ASP A 74 20.22 21.28 -2.15
N GLY A 75 19.62 20.79 -1.07
CA GLY A 75 18.21 20.43 -1.00
C GLY A 75 17.86 19.13 -1.75
N ARG A 76 18.83 18.26 -2.06
CA ARG A 76 18.55 16.99 -2.76
C ARG A 76 18.15 15.90 -1.77
N PRO A 77 17.09 15.14 -2.04
CA PRO A 77 16.66 14.06 -1.16
C PRO A 77 17.65 12.89 -1.19
N LYS A 78 18.00 12.38 0.00
CA LYS A 78 18.79 11.17 0.24
C LYS A 78 17.98 10.26 1.15
N SER A 79 17.39 9.24 0.56
CA SER A 79 16.58 8.25 1.28
C SER A 79 17.44 7.07 1.73
N LYS A 80 17.20 6.62 2.96
CA LYS A 80 17.75 5.38 3.50
C LYS A 80 16.59 4.42 3.72
N ASP A 81 16.48 3.45 2.83
CA ASP A 81 15.40 2.48 2.86
C ASP A 81 15.87 1.16 3.45
N LYS A 82 15.06 0.59 4.32
CA LYS A 82 15.20 -0.77 4.81
C LYS A 82 13.96 -1.56 4.43
N GLU A 83 14.17 -2.66 3.72
CA GLU A 83 13.11 -3.56 3.28
C GLU A 83 13.17 -4.89 4.04
N TYR A 84 12.01 -5.35 4.47
CA TYR A 84 11.83 -6.64 5.14
C TYR A 84 10.86 -7.48 4.32
N PRO A 85 11.33 -8.55 3.65
CA PRO A 85 10.47 -9.35 2.78
C PRO A 85 9.49 -10.17 3.62
N VAL A 86 8.24 -10.19 3.19
CA VAL A 86 7.12 -10.86 3.87
C VAL A 86 6.35 -11.75 2.91
N LYS A 87 5.61 -12.69 3.46
CA LYS A 87 4.53 -13.42 2.79
C LYS A 87 3.26 -13.30 3.61
N MET A 88 2.13 -13.61 3.01
CA MET A 88 0.85 -13.67 3.72
C MET A 88 0.22 -15.05 3.55
N VAL A 89 -0.21 -15.64 4.67
CA VAL A 89 -0.85 -16.95 4.77
C VAL A 89 -1.93 -16.85 5.84
N ASP A 90 -3.15 -17.33 5.55
CA ASP A 90 -4.30 -17.30 6.46
C ASP A 90 -4.57 -15.89 7.00
N ASN A 91 -4.50 -14.88 6.11
CA ASN A 91 -4.65 -13.45 6.43
C ASN A 91 -3.64 -12.91 7.47
N LYS A 92 -2.53 -13.62 7.71
CA LYS A 92 -1.45 -13.22 8.61
C LYS A 92 -0.19 -12.93 7.83
N ILE A 93 0.49 -11.84 8.18
CA ILE A 93 1.74 -11.42 7.57
C ILE A 93 2.90 -12.07 8.32
N ILE A 94 3.80 -12.71 7.58
CA ILE A 94 4.91 -13.50 8.12
C ILE A 94 6.21 -13.00 7.47
N PRO A 95 7.20 -12.54 8.26
CA PRO A 95 8.55 -12.27 7.77
C PRO A 95 9.16 -13.53 7.13
N THR A 96 9.81 -13.36 5.97
CA THR A 96 10.46 -14.49 5.25
C THR A 96 11.96 -14.59 5.55
N LYS A 97 12.54 -13.56 6.19
CA LYS A 97 13.92 -13.52 6.67
C LYS A 97 13.95 -13.20 8.16
N GLY A 98 15.00 -13.61 8.85
CA GLY A 98 15.21 -13.27 10.26
C GLY A 98 15.33 -11.76 10.46
N ILE A 99 14.60 -11.22 11.42
CA ILE A 99 14.62 -9.80 11.82
C ILE A 99 15.19 -9.73 13.23
N LYS A 100 16.31 -9.01 13.41
CA LYS A 100 16.96 -8.82 14.72
C LYS A 100 16.21 -7.86 15.63
N ASP A 101 15.53 -6.88 15.03
CA ASP A 101 14.75 -5.88 15.76
C ASP A 101 13.34 -6.41 16.05
N GLU A 102 13.10 -6.78 17.30
CA GLU A 102 11.82 -7.31 17.77
C GLU A 102 10.66 -6.30 17.63
N ASN A 103 10.93 -4.99 17.64
CA ASN A 103 9.89 -4.00 17.43
C ASN A 103 9.43 -4.01 15.96
N ILE A 104 10.37 -4.05 15.01
CA ILE A 104 10.04 -4.16 13.58
C ILE A 104 9.30 -5.46 13.28
N LYS A 105 9.73 -6.58 13.88
CA LYS A 105 9.04 -7.86 13.72
C LYS A 105 7.59 -7.79 14.18
N LYS A 106 7.34 -7.25 15.37
CA LYS A 106 5.98 -7.06 15.90
C LYS A 106 5.16 -6.08 15.07
N GLU A 107 5.75 -5.00 14.57
CA GLU A 107 5.07 -4.06 13.67
C GLU A 107 4.61 -4.76 12.38
N ILE A 108 5.44 -5.62 11.80
CA ILE A 108 5.11 -6.40 10.59
C ILE A 108 3.99 -7.41 10.86
N GLU A 109 4.12 -8.21 11.92
CA GLU A 109 3.15 -9.27 12.26
C GLU A 109 1.76 -8.71 12.60
N ASN A 110 1.72 -7.52 13.21
CA ASN A 110 0.47 -6.84 13.57
C ASN A 110 -0.02 -5.84 12.51
N PHE A 111 0.69 -5.70 11.39
CA PHE A 111 0.35 -4.74 10.36
C PHE A 111 -1.05 -4.99 9.80
N LYS A 112 -1.83 -3.92 9.64
CA LYS A 112 -3.11 -3.94 8.94
C LYS A 112 -3.09 -2.91 7.84
N PHE A 113 -3.43 -3.35 6.63
CA PHE A 113 -3.63 -2.43 5.52
C PHE A 113 -4.86 -1.57 5.78
N PHE A 114 -4.83 -0.32 5.31
CA PHE A 114 -5.98 0.57 5.45
C PHE A 114 -7.25 -0.02 4.82
N ALA A 115 -7.13 -0.81 3.76
CA ALA A 115 -8.26 -1.54 3.18
C ALA A 115 -8.95 -2.52 4.14
N GLN A 116 -8.28 -3.01 5.18
CA GLN A 116 -8.86 -3.98 6.11
C GLN A 116 -9.81 -3.36 7.14
N TYR A 117 -9.66 -2.05 7.42
CA TYR A 117 -10.43 -1.38 8.48
C TYR A 117 -11.04 -0.04 8.04
N GLY A 118 -10.55 0.56 6.95
CA GLY A 118 -11.12 1.76 6.35
C GLY A 118 -12.57 1.53 5.91
N SER A 119 -13.41 2.53 6.12
CA SER A 119 -14.82 2.51 5.75
C SER A 119 -15.22 3.91 5.30
N PHE A 120 -15.83 4.00 4.13
CA PHE A 120 -16.23 5.26 3.52
C PHE A 120 -17.75 5.32 3.35
N LYS A 121 -18.28 6.53 3.33
CA LYS A 121 -19.65 6.80 2.86
C LYS A 121 -19.63 6.80 1.32
N ASP A 122 -20.81 6.80 0.72
CA ASP A 122 -20.91 7.09 -0.72
C ASP A 122 -20.29 8.45 -1.03
N LEU A 123 -19.60 8.56 -2.16
CA LEU A 123 -18.87 9.76 -2.54
C LEU A 123 -19.77 11.02 -2.57
N SER A 124 -21.02 10.86 -3.00
CA SER A 124 -22.02 11.94 -3.05
C SER A 124 -22.44 12.49 -1.68
N LYS A 125 -22.10 11.79 -0.58
CA LYS A 125 -22.39 12.24 0.79
C LYS A 125 -21.32 13.17 1.35
N TYR A 126 -20.18 13.31 0.68
CA TYR A 126 -19.15 14.28 1.04
C TYR A 126 -19.46 15.63 0.38
N LYS A 127 -19.44 16.71 1.16
CA LYS A 127 -19.77 18.07 0.72
C LYS A 127 -18.50 18.83 0.37
N ASP A 128 -18.66 19.86 -0.45
CA ASP A 128 -17.62 20.87 -0.71
C ASP A 128 -16.32 20.25 -1.26
N GLY A 129 -16.47 19.25 -2.13
CA GLY A 129 -15.35 18.61 -2.81
C GLY A 129 -14.74 19.51 -3.89
N ASP A 130 -13.42 19.64 -3.86
CA ASP A 130 -12.63 20.29 -4.90
C ASP A 130 -12.28 19.26 -5.98
N ILE A 131 -12.82 19.43 -7.19
CA ILE A 131 -12.69 18.49 -8.31
C ILE A 131 -11.83 19.11 -9.40
N SER A 132 -10.79 18.39 -9.83
CA SER A 132 -9.90 18.83 -10.90
C SER A 132 -9.78 17.78 -12.01
N TYR A 133 -9.57 18.25 -13.25
CA TYR A 133 -9.40 17.42 -14.43
C TYR A 133 -8.35 18.03 -15.37
N ASN A 134 -7.37 17.21 -15.77
CA ASN A 134 -6.39 17.53 -16.79
C ASN A 134 -6.52 16.53 -17.97
N PRO A 135 -7.05 16.95 -19.13
CA PRO A 135 -7.26 16.09 -20.28
C PRO A 135 -5.98 15.73 -21.04
N GLU A 136 -4.87 16.44 -20.87
CA GLU A 136 -3.61 16.14 -21.57
C GLU A 136 -2.93 14.88 -21.00
N VAL A 137 -3.10 14.63 -19.71
CA VAL A 137 -2.60 13.45 -18.97
C VAL A 137 -3.72 12.45 -18.62
N PRO A 138 -4.92 12.64 -19.20
CA PRO A 138 -6.22 12.26 -18.63
C PRO A 138 -6.28 12.00 -17.10
N SER A 139 -5.74 12.90 -16.27
CA SER A 139 -5.75 12.75 -14.80
C SER A 139 -6.91 13.50 -14.15
N TYR A 140 -7.52 12.93 -13.12
CA TYR A 140 -8.58 13.55 -12.33
C TYR A 140 -8.32 13.41 -10.82
N SER A 141 -8.80 14.36 -10.02
CA SER A 141 -8.75 14.28 -8.55
C SER A 141 -10.01 14.87 -7.91
N ALA A 142 -10.34 14.37 -6.72
CA ALA A 142 -11.39 14.89 -5.86
C ALA A 142 -10.83 15.01 -4.44
N LYS A 143 -10.81 16.23 -3.89
CA LYS A 143 -10.28 16.54 -2.56
C LYS A 143 -11.41 17.01 -1.65
N TYR A 144 -11.47 16.43 -0.46
CA TYR A 144 -12.44 16.77 0.58
C TYR A 144 -11.67 17.16 1.86
N GLN A 145 -12.27 18.00 2.69
CA GLN A 145 -11.72 18.41 3.98
C GLN A 145 -12.05 17.44 5.12
#